data_AF-A0A8B6Y4Q9-F1
#
_entry.id   AF-A0A8B6Y4Q9-F1
#
_cell.length_a   1.000
_cell.length_b   1.000
_cell.length_c   1.000
_cell.angle_alpha   90.00
_cell.angle_beta   90.00
_cell.angle_gamma   90.00
#
_symmetry.space_group_name_H-M   'P 1'
#
loop_
_entity.id
_entity.type
_entity.pdbx_description
1 polymer ?
#
loop_
_entity_poly.entity_id
_entity_poly.type
_entity_poly.pdbx_seq_one_letter_code
_entity_poly.pdbx_strand_id
1 'polypeptide(L)'
;MVIAIGFEGSANKIGIGIIQDGKVLSNPRHTFITPPGTGFLPSDTAKHHQQHVLNILQQALDDSKITLKEIDCVCFTKDIEMGRLITGAINPVVLYVSGGNTQVISYSQQCYRIFGETIDMAIGNCLDRFARVLKLSNDPSPGYNIEQMAKKGKKFIELPYSVKGMDVSFSGILSFIE
;
A
#
# COMPACT_ATOMS: atom_id res chain seq x y z
N MET A 1 21.97 -2.49 20.47
CA MET A 1 20.61 -2.83 20.05
C MET A 1 20.00 -1.53 19.58
N VAL A 2 19.46 -1.48 18.37
CA VAL A 2 18.79 -0.28 17.86
C VAL A 2 17.30 -0.55 17.80
N ILE A 3 16.51 0.30 18.44
CA ILE A 3 15.05 0.28 18.42
C ILE A 3 14.56 1.40 17.50
N ALA A 4 13.86 1.03 16.44
CA ALA A 4 13.26 1.97 15.50
C ALA A 4 11.73 1.91 15.59
N ILE A 5 11.10 3.08 15.58
CA ILE A 5 9.65 3.24 15.40
C ILE A 5 9.37 3.78 14.01
N GLY A 6 8.45 3.15 13.27
CA GLY A 6 8.07 3.52 11.91
C GLY A 6 6.64 4.02 11.85
N PHE A 7 6.39 5.18 11.24
CA PHE A 7 5.07 5.72 10.97
C PHE A 7 4.72 5.61 9.49
N GLU A 8 3.62 4.91 9.17
CA GLU A 8 3.11 4.72 7.81
C GLU A 8 1.71 5.30 7.67
N GLY A 9 1.53 6.25 6.75
CA GLY A 9 0.26 6.97 6.57
C GLY A 9 0.05 7.50 5.15
N SER A 10 0.68 6.88 4.14
CA SER A 10 0.73 7.39 2.77
C SER A 10 -0.60 7.35 2.00
N ALA A 11 -1.50 6.42 2.38
CA ALA A 11 -2.77 6.15 1.69
C ALA A 11 -3.93 6.16 2.68
N ASN A 12 -4.92 5.26 2.53
CA ASN A 12 -6.06 5.17 3.45
C ASN A 12 -5.80 4.31 4.70
N LYS A 13 -4.55 3.96 4.97
CA LYS A 13 -4.16 3.22 6.18
C LYS A 13 -3.16 4.06 6.96
N ILE A 14 -3.31 4.02 8.27
CA ILE A 14 -2.33 4.51 9.23
C ILE A 14 -1.83 3.32 10.06
N GLY A 15 -0.52 3.20 10.20
CA GLY A 15 0.11 2.14 10.97
C GLY A 15 1.38 2.63 11.64
N ILE A 16 1.68 2.05 12.80
CA ILE A 16 2.91 2.33 13.53
C ILE A 16 3.55 0.99 13.89
N GLY A 17 4.81 0.81 13.49
CA GLY A 17 5.57 -0.40 13.77
C GLY A 17 6.76 -0.13 14.67
N ILE A 18 7.11 -1.07 15.54
CA ILE A 18 8.34 -1.02 16.34
C ILE A 18 9.18 -2.24 16.02
N ILE A 19 10.46 -2.02 15.69
CA ILE A 19 11.43 -3.05 15.33
C ILE A 19 12.66 -2.90 16.22
N GLN A 20 13.19 -4.03 16.68
CA GLN A 20 14.47 -4.11 17.39
C GLN A 20 15.36 -5.15 16.71
N ASP A 21 16.51 -4.72 16.22
CA ASP A 21 17.54 -5.58 15.60
C ASP A 21 16.96 -6.58 14.57
N GLY A 22 16.06 -6.10 13.70
CA GLY A 22 15.42 -6.89 12.64
C GLY A 22 14.19 -7.69 13.07
N LYS A 23 13.84 -7.70 14.36
CA LYS A 23 12.62 -8.35 14.87
C LYS A 23 11.48 -7.34 15.01
N VAL A 24 10.32 -7.66 14.45
CA VAL A 24 9.09 -6.87 14.64
C VAL A 24 8.54 -7.13 16.04
N LEU A 25 8.46 -6.07 16.85
CA LEU A 25 7.90 -6.11 18.21
C LEU A 25 6.42 -5.71 18.24
N SER A 26 6.01 -4.78 17.37
CA SER A 26 4.61 -4.37 17.21
C SER A 26 4.34 -3.83 15.81
N ASN A 27 3.09 -3.94 15.33
CA ASN A 27 2.65 -3.45 14.03
C ASN A 27 1.11 -3.20 13.93
N PRO A 28 0.48 -2.44 14.85
CA PRO A 28 -0.92 -2.07 14.74
C PRO A 28 -1.19 -1.21 13.50
N ARG A 29 -2.38 -1.40 12.91
CA ARG A 29 -2.86 -0.61 11.77
C ARG A 29 -4.34 -0.29 11.92
N HIS A 30 -4.75 0.82 11.33
CA HIS A 30 -6.15 1.16 11.14
C HIS A 30 -6.41 1.61 9.69
N THR A 31 -7.53 1.16 9.13
CA THR A 31 -7.91 1.44 7.74
C THR A 31 -9.10 2.39 7.72
N PHE A 32 -9.01 3.44 6.90
CA PHE A 32 -10.16 4.29 6.57
C PHE A 32 -11.00 3.61 5.48
N ILE A 33 -12.20 3.16 5.86
CA ILE A 33 -13.14 2.47 4.98
C ILE A 33 -14.29 3.41 4.66
N THR A 34 -14.51 3.69 3.37
CA THR A 34 -15.62 4.51 2.89
C THR A 34 -16.81 3.66 2.43
N PRO A 35 -18.03 4.20 2.36
CA PRO A 35 -19.19 3.46 1.86
C PRO A 35 -18.99 2.88 0.45
N PRO A 36 -19.65 1.75 0.11
CA PRO A 36 -19.59 1.17 -1.22
C PRO A 36 -19.92 2.20 -2.31
N GLY A 37 -19.17 2.20 -3.41
CA GLY A 37 -19.36 3.17 -4.49
C GLY A 37 -18.70 4.53 -4.26
N THR A 38 -17.92 4.72 -3.18
CA THR A 38 -17.17 5.96 -2.92
C THR A 38 -15.67 5.71 -2.77
N GLY A 39 -14.85 6.75 -2.98
CA GLY A 39 -13.41 6.74 -2.70
C GLY A 39 -13.07 7.58 -1.47
N PHE A 40 -11.89 7.39 -0.91
CA PHE A 40 -11.38 8.23 0.17
C PHE A 40 -10.79 9.53 -0.37
N LEU A 41 -11.18 10.66 0.23
CA LEU A 41 -10.64 11.97 -0.09
C LEU A 41 -9.43 12.28 0.80
N PRO A 42 -8.41 13.03 0.30
CA PRO A 42 -7.24 13.37 1.09
C PRO A 42 -7.57 14.09 2.40
N SER A 43 -8.53 15.01 2.38
CA SER A 43 -8.96 15.77 3.56
C SER A 43 -9.57 14.88 4.66
N ASP A 44 -10.38 13.91 4.27
CA ASP A 44 -11.07 13.03 5.21
C ASP A 44 -10.14 11.95 5.74
N THR A 45 -9.25 11.45 4.87
CA THR A 45 -8.18 10.53 5.26
C THR A 45 -7.20 11.18 6.24
N ALA A 46 -6.85 12.45 6.03
CA ALA A 46 -6.00 13.20 6.97
C ALA A 46 -6.67 13.36 8.34
N LYS A 47 -7.98 13.67 8.38
CA LYS A 47 -8.75 13.74 9.63
C LYS A 47 -8.78 12.39 10.35
N HIS A 48 -9.01 11.31 9.61
CA HIS A 48 -8.95 9.95 10.15
C HIS A 48 -7.58 9.64 10.75
N HIS A 49 -6.48 9.91 10.03
CA HIS A 49 -5.13 9.69 10.55
C HIS A 49 -4.87 10.50 11.83
N GLN A 50 -5.26 11.77 11.87
CA GLN A 50 -5.13 12.63 13.05
C GLN A 50 -5.91 12.09 14.26
N GLN A 51 -7.09 11.51 14.04
CA GLN A 51 -7.92 10.94 15.10
C GLN A 51 -7.36 9.61 15.65
N HIS A 52 -6.67 8.82 14.81
CA HIS A 52 -6.25 7.47 15.17
C HIS A 52 -4.76 7.35 15.53
N VAL A 53 -3.89 8.28 15.08
CA VAL A 53 -2.43 8.14 15.23
C VAL A 53 -1.96 7.98 16.67
N LEU A 54 -2.54 8.71 17.63
CA LEU A 54 -2.16 8.60 19.04
C LEU A 54 -2.58 7.28 19.67
N ASN A 55 -3.76 6.77 19.31
CA ASN A 55 -4.25 5.48 19.79
C ASN A 55 -3.39 4.32 19.27
N ILE A 56 -3.01 4.39 17.98
CA ILE A 56 -2.14 3.39 17.34
C ILE A 56 -0.72 3.47 17.93
N LEU A 57 -0.23 4.67 18.24
CA LEU A 57 1.08 4.84 18.89
C LEU A 57 1.08 4.19 20.27
N GLN A 58 0.05 4.45 21.08
CA GLN A 58 -0.09 3.84 22.39
C GLN A 58 -0.15 2.31 22.28
N GLN A 59 -0.96 1.79 21.36
CA GLN A 59 -1.04 0.35 21.11
C GLN A 59 0.32 -0.24 20.69
N ALA A 60 1.09 0.46 19.85
CA ALA A 60 2.40 0.00 19.42
C ALA A 60 3.38 -0.12 20.60
N LEU A 61 3.38 0.86 21.50
CA LEU A 61 4.20 0.86 22.72
C LEU A 61 3.76 -0.24 23.68
N ASP A 62 2.46 -0.42 23.87
CA ASP A 62 1.91 -1.45 24.76
C ASP A 62 2.23 -2.87 24.27
N ASP A 63 2.03 -3.13 22.97
CA ASP A 63 2.31 -4.43 22.34
C ASP A 63 3.81 -4.77 22.39
N SER A 64 4.68 -3.77 22.14
CA SER A 64 6.14 -3.96 22.14
C SER A 64 6.75 -3.99 23.54
N LYS A 65 6.03 -3.48 24.56
CA LYS A 65 6.51 -3.27 25.94
C LYS A 65 7.73 -2.35 26.02
N ILE A 66 7.84 -1.42 25.07
CA ILE A 66 8.93 -0.45 24.97
C ILE A 66 8.41 0.93 25.34
N THR A 67 9.22 1.71 26.05
CA THR A 67 8.92 3.11 26.36
C THR A 67 9.49 4.05 25.30
N LEU A 68 8.92 5.26 25.17
CA LEU A 68 9.41 6.27 24.22
C LEU A 68 10.89 6.64 24.39
N LYS A 69 11.45 6.47 25.60
CA LYS A 69 12.86 6.78 25.90
C LYS A 69 13.83 5.74 25.37
N GLU A 70 13.35 4.54 25.09
CA GLU A 70 14.15 3.43 24.56
C GLU A 70 14.21 3.46 23.02
N ILE A 71 13.47 4.35 22.37
CA ILE A 71 13.47 4.49 20.91
C ILE A 71 14.73 5.26 20.48
N ASP A 72 15.54 4.63 19.64
CA ASP A 72 16.78 5.22 19.11
C ASP A 72 16.53 6.00 17.80
N CYS A 73 15.51 5.60 17.01
CA CYS A 73 15.24 6.17 15.71
C CYS A 73 13.74 6.29 15.41
N VAL A 74 13.33 7.43 14.86
CA VAL A 74 11.99 7.63 14.30
C VAL A 74 12.08 7.62 12.78
N CYS A 75 11.44 6.63 12.18
CA CYS A 75 11.28 6.47 10.75
C CYS A 75 9.85 6.88 10.35
N PHE A 76 9.72 7.48 9.18
CA PHE A 76 8.43 7.72 8.55
C PHE A 76 8.57 7.43 7.06
N THR A 77 7.45 7.21 6.38
CA THR A 77 7.43 6.78 4.99
C THR A 77 8.24 7.72 4.08
N LYS A 78 9.35 7.18 3.58
CA LYS A 78 10.08 7.62 2.40
C LYS A 78 10.53 6.32 1.72
N ASP A 79 9.86 5.97 0.62
CA ASP A 79 9.60 4.60 0.14
C ASP A 79 10.79 3.64 -0.13
N ILE A 80 10.46 2.34 -0.25
CA ILE A 80 11.20 1.16 -0.80
C ILE A 80 12.04 0.30 0.18
N GLU A 81 12.81 0.87 1.11
CA GLU A 81 13.81 0.10 1.89
C GLU A 81 13.23 -0.96 2.85
N MET A 82 12.04 -0.72 3.41
CA MET A 82 11.43 -1.64 4.39
C MET A 82 11.15 -3.05 3.82
N GLY A 83 10.79 -3.16 2.54
CA GLY A 83 10.50 -4.44 1.90
C GLY A 83 11.74 -5.34 1.77
N ARG A 84 12.92 -4.76 1.48
CA ARG A 84 14.19 -5.51 1.39
C ARG A 84 14.64 -6.01 2.75
N LEU A 85 14.52 -5.18 3.79
CA LEU A 85 14.92 -5.54 5.15
C LEU A 85 14.11 -6.72 5.70
N ILE A 86 12.79 -6.72 5.52
CA ILE A 86 11.91 -7.78 6.05
C ILE A 86 12.12 -9.11 5.32
N THR A 87 12.30 -9.07 4.00
CA THR A 87 12.40 -10.28 3.17
C THR A 87 13.80 -10.90 3.16
N GLY A 88 14.82 -10.14 3.58
CA GLY A 88 16.22 -10.54 3.43
C GLY A 88 16.68 -10.62 1.97
N ALA A 89 15.92 -10.04 1.03
CA ALA A 89 16.22 -10.13 -0.39
C ALA A 89 17.50 -9.35 -0.74
N ILE A 90 18.49 -10.06 -1.29
CA ILE A 90 19.78 -9.49 -1.71
C ILE A 90 19.64 -9.00 -3.15
N ASN A 91 19.66 -7.67 -3.33
CA ASN A 91 19.58 -6.97 -4.62
C ASN A 91 18.40 -7.40 -5.54
N PRO A 92 17.14 -7.27 -5.08
CA PRO A 92 15.97 -7.67 -5.88
C PRO A 92 15.58 -6.61 -6.92
N VAL A 93 14.92 -7.08 -7.98
CA VAL A 93 14.00 -6.24 -8.76
C VAL A 93 12.67 -6.17 -8.01
N VAL A 94 12.24 -4.97 -7.68
CA VAL A 94 11.07 -4.68 -6.85
C VAL A 94 9.90 -4.31 -7.75
N LEU A 95 8.82 -5.09 -7.69
CA LEU A 95 7.52 -4.68 -8.24
C LEU A 95 6.73 -3.96 -7.13
N TYR A 96 6.66 -2.64 -7.21
CA TYR A 96 5.90 -1.81 -6.28
C TYR A 96 4.50 -1.54 -6.82
N VAL A 97 3.52 -2.27 -6.29
CA VAL A 97 2.09 -2.12 -6.66
C VAL A 97 1.26 -1.74 -5.44
N SER A 98 0.49 -0.65 -5.56
CA SER A 98 -0.40 -0.14 -4.54
C SER A 98 -1.61 0.55 -5.17
N GLY A 99 -2.46 1.17 -4.35
CA GLY A 99 -3.54 2.04 -4.84
C GLY A 99 -3.03 3.31 -5.56
N GLY A 100 -1.80 3.73 -5.26
CA GLY A 100 -1.19 4.95 -5.80
C GLY A 100 0.03 4.73 -6.70
N ASN A 101 0.64 3.54 -6.66
CA ASN A 101 1.90 3.26 -7.36
C ASN A 101 1.81 1.96 -8.18
N THR A 102 2.50 1.94 -9.32
CA THR A 102 2.76 0.74 -10.11
C THR A 102 4.08 0.95 -10.82
N GLN A 103 5.16 0.41 -10.24
CA GLN A 103 6.53 0.66 -10.68
C GLN A 103 7.38 -0.62 -10.58
N VAL A 104 8.31 -0.77 -11.51
CA VAL A 104 9.38 -1.76 -11.50
C VAL A 104 10.67 -1.03 -11.16
N ILE A 105 11.24 -1.33 -10.01
CA ILE A 105 12.35 -0.59 -9.41
C ILE A 105 13.51 -1.56 -9.17
N SER A 106 14.74 -1.13 -9.43
CA SER A 106 15.94 -1.88 -9.01
C SER A 106 17.03 -0.93 -8.53
N TYR A 107 17.85 -1.41 -7.60
CA TYR A 107 19.03 -0.67 -7.16
C TYR A 107 20.12 -0.76 -8.24
N SER A 108 20.61 0.40 -8.69
CA SER A 108 21.68 0.48 -9.70
C SER A 108 22.39 1.81 -9.60
N GLN A 109 23.72 1.79 -9.64
CA GLN A 109 24.57 2.98 -9.52
C GLN A 109 24.27 3.79 -8.25
N GLN A 110 24.23 3.10 -7.10
CA GLN A 110 24.02 3.68 -5.77
C GLN A 110 22.65 4.32 -5.52
N CYS A 111 21.67 4.16 -6.41
CA CYS A 111 20.31 4.64 -6.21
C CYS A 111 19.27 3.63 -6.69
N TYR A 112 18.04 3.73 -6.18
CA TYR A 112 16.90 3.04 -6.78
C TYR A 112 16.47 3.77 -8.03
N ARG A 113 16.35 3.01 -9.12
CA ARG A 113 15.91 3.52 -10.42
C ARG A 113 14.61 2.84 -10.81
N ILE A 114 13.70 3.63 -11.35
CA ILE A 114 12.47 3.14 -11.99
C ILE A 114 12.86 2.68 -13.40
N PHE A 115 12.66 1.40 -13.67
CA PHE A 115 12.88 0.80 -14.99
C PHE A 115 11.61 0.74 -15.82
N GLY A 116 10.45 0.69 -15.17
CA GLY A 116 9.17 0.78 -15.84
C GLY A 116 8.09 1.22 -14.87
N GLU A 117 7.08 1.92 -15.35
CA GLU A 117 5.98 2.38 -14.52
C GLU A 117 4.65 2.48 -15.27
N THR A 118 3.58 2.72 -14.53
CA THR A 118 2.32 3.12 -15.16
C THR A 118 2.45 4.52 -15.76
N ILE A 119 2.00 4.69 -17.00
CA ILE A 119 1.94 6.01 -17.67
C ILE A 119 0.62 6.75 -17.41
N ASP A 120 -0.30 6.15 -16.66
CA ASP A 120 -1.61 6.74 -16.36
C ASP A 120 -2.03 6.63 -14.89
N MET A 121 -2.62 5.51 -14.47
CA MET A 121 -3.09 5.27 -13.12
C MET A 121 -2.46 4.01 -12.55
N ALA A 122 -2.34 3.90 -11.23
CA ALA A 122 -1.88 2.65 -10.62
C ALA A 122 -2.91 1.52 -10.79
N ILE A 123 -2.43 0.27 -10.85
CA ILE A 123 -3.31 -0.90 -10.97
C ILE A 123 -4.30 -1.01 -9.80
N GLY A 124 -3.88 -0.65 -8.58
CA GLY A 124 -4.78 -0.62 -7.44
C GLY A 124 -5.89 0.43 -7.60
N ASN A 125 -5.59 1.60 -8.17
CA ASN A 125 -6.60 2.60 -8.49
C ASN A 125 -7.60 2.09 -9.53
N CYS A 126 -7.11 1.41 -10.58
CA CYS A 126 -7.94 0.81 -11.61
C CYS A 126 -8.94 -0.20 -11.00
N LEU A 127 -8.47 -1.09 -10.12
CA LEU A 127 -9.31 -2.05 -9.41
C LEU A 127 -10.31 -1.35 -8.48
N ASP A 128 -9.88 -0.37 -7.70
CA ASP A 128 -10.75 0.36 -6.78
C ASP A 128 -11.87 1.12 -7.52
N ARG A 129 -11.55 1.73 -8.68
CA ARG A 129 -12.55 2.38 -9.53
C ARG A 129 -13.52 1.37 -10.13
N PHE A 130 -13.03 0.23 -10.61
CA PHE A 130 -13.89 -0.83 -11.12
C PHE A 130 -14.85 -1.37 -10.05
N ALA A 131 -14.35 -1.63 -8.83
CA ALA A 131 -15.19 -2.00 -7.69
C ALA A 131 -16.26 -0.93 -7.40
N ARG A 132 -15.90 0.35 -7.55
CA ARG A 132 -16.81 1.47 -7.35
C ARG A 132 -17.96 1.49 -8.35
N VAL A 133 -17.67 1.26 -9.64
CA VAL A 133 -18.69 1.15 -10.71
C VAL A 133 -19.67 0.01 -10.39
N LEU A 134 -19.14 -1.12 -9.91
CA LEU A 134 -19.95 -2.27 -9.50
C LEU A 134 -20.60 -2.14 -8.12
N LYS A 135 -20.38 -1.02 -7.40
CA LYS A 135 -20.84 -0.79 -6.02
C LYS A 135 -20.45 -1.91 -5.05
N LEU A 136 -19.28 -2.52 -5.25
CA LEU A 136 -18.75 -3.53 -4.34
C LEU A 136 -18.35 -2.91 -3.00
N SER A 137 -18.35 -3.75 -1.96
CA SER A 137 -17.92 -3.33 -0.62
C SER A 137 -16.46 -2.89 -0.62
N ASN A 138 -16.17 -1.86 0.16
CA ASN A 138 -14.79 -1.43 0.44
C ASN A 138 -14.19 -2.15 1.66
N ASP A 139 -14.96 -2.98 2.36
CA ASP A 139 -14.52 -3.78 3.51
C ASP A 139 -14.28 -5.25 3.09
N PRO A 140 -13.12 -5.87 3.39
CA PRO A 140 -11.92 -5.28 4.02
C PRO A 140 -11.08 -4.42 3.06
N SER A 141 -11.20 -4.65 1.76
CA SER A 141 -10.70 -3.77 0.70
C SER A 141 -11.43 -4.05 -0.62
N PRO A 142 -11.55 -3.08 -1.54
CA PRO A 142 -12.19 -3.30 -2.84
C PRO A 142 -11.47 -4.37 -3.66
N GLY A 143 -10.13 -4.32 -3.70
CA GLY A 143 -9.30 -5.31 -4.39
C GLY A 143 -9.51 -6.75 -3.89
N TYR A 144 -9.60 -6.96 -2.58
CA TYR A 144 -9.90 -8.28 -2.01
C TYR A 144 -11.28 -8.80 -2.46
N ASN A 145 -12.29 -7.93 -2.45
CA ASN A 145 -13.64 -8.31 -2.88
C ASN A 145 -13.70 -8.65 -4.37
N ILE A 146 -12.96 -7.92 -5.22
CA ILE A 146 -12.78 -8.27 -6.63
C ILE A 146 -12.13 -9.64 -6.77
N GLU A 147 -11.04 -9.91 -6.04
CA GLU A 147 -10.34 -11.21 -6.07
C GLU A 147 -11.29 -12.37 -5.71
N GLN A 148 -12.09 -12.19 -4.65
CA GLN A 148 -13.05 -13.20 -4.21
C GLN A 148 -14.16 -13.47 -5.21
N MET A 149 -14.59 -12.45 -5.97
CA MET A 149 -15.54 -12.63 -7.06
C MET A 149 -14.89 -13.28 -8.29
N ALA A 150 -13.65 -12.89 -8.62
CA ALA A 150 -12.90 -13.43 -9.75
C ALA A 150 -12.71 -14.95 -9.65
N LYS A 151 -12.52 -15.49 -8.44
CA LYS A 151 -12.45 -16.96 -8.17
C LYS A 151 -13.68 -17.74 -8.65
N LYS A 152 -14.85 -17.09 -8.78
CA LYS A 152 -16.10 -17.70 -9.25
C LYS A 152 -16.32 -17.52 -10.75
N GLY A 153 -15.50 -16.69 -11.42
CA GLY A 153 -15.58 -16.42 -12.84
C GLY A 153 -15.26 -17.67 -13.67
N LYS A 154 -16.04 -17.90 -14.73
CA LYS A 154 -15.84 -19.04 -15.65
C LYS A 154 -15.61 -18.63 -17.10
N LYS A 155 -15.92 -17.38 -17.43
CA LYS A 155 -15.83 -16.84 -18.80
C LYS A 155 -14.76 -15.76 -18.80
N PHE A 156 -13.78 -15.91 -19.68
CA PHE A 156 -12.81 -14.87 -19.97
C PHE A 156 -13.44 -13.84 -20.92
N ILE A 157 -13.28 -12.56 -20.61
CA ILE A 157 -13.69 -11.44 -21.46
C ILE A 157 -12.40 -10.79 -21.96
N GLU A 158 -12.28 -10.67 -23.28
CA GLU A 158 -11.14 -9.98 -23.88
C GLU A 158 -11.22 -8.48 -23.55
N LEU A 159 -10.12 -7.95 -23.02
CA LEU A 159 -9.94 -6.56 -22.66
C LEU A 159 -8.67 -6.02 -23.32
N PRO A 160 -8.54 -4.69 -23.49
CA PRO A 160 -7.32 -4.10 -24.03
C PRO A 160 -6.08 -4.49 -23.21
N TYR A 161 -5.03 -4.98 -23.88
CA TYR A 161 -3.75 -5.33 -23.26
C TYR A 161 -2.68 -4.31 -23.65
N SER A 162 -2.47 -3.31 -22.80
CA SER A 162 -1.68 -2.11 -23.13
C SER A 162 -0.32 -2.08 -22.42
N VAL A 163 0.66 -2.79 -22.98
CA VAL A 163 2.06 -2.76 -22.54
C VAL A 163 2.90 -1.97 -23.55
N LYS A 164 3.75 -1.06 -23.06
CA LYS A 164 4.60 -0.18 -23.89
C LYS A 164 6.06 -0.28 -23.43
N GLY A 165 6.79 -1.24 -23.97
CA GLY A 165 8.16 -1.51 -23.52
C GLY A 165 8.18 -2.03 -22.09
N MET A 166 8.77 -1.27 -21.16
CA MET A 166 8.75 -1.59 -19.72
C MET A 166 7.57 -0.93 -18.98
N ASP A 167 6.84 -0.05 -19.65
CA ASP A 167 5.73 0.70 -19.06
C ASP A 167 4.38 0.05 -19.36
N VAL A 168 3.37 0.42 -18.57
CA VAL A 168 1.99 -0.12 -18.64
C VAL A 168 0.95 0.99 -18.61
N SER A 169 -0.23 0.73 -19.16
CA SER A 169 -1.39 1.64 -19.11
C SER A 169 -2.65 0.88 -18.76
N PHE A 170 -3.40 1.36 -17.76
CA PHE A 170 -4.61 0.71 -17.26
C PHE A 170 -5.89 1.48 -17.59
N SER A 171 -5.82 2.73 -18.02
CA SER A 171 -7.01 3.54 -18.33
C SER A 171 -7.88 2.91 -19.41
N GLY A 172 -7.27 2.32 -20.44
CA GLY A 172 -7.99 1.66 -21.53
C GLY A 172 -8.78 0.44 -21.09
N ILE A 173 -8.35 -0.25 -20.02
CA ILE A 173 -9.10 -1.36 -19.43
C ILE A 173 -10.34 -0.81 -18.72
N LEU A 174 -10.18 0.25 -17.93
CA LEU A 174 -11.29 0.83 -17.18
C LEU A 174 -12.34 1.47 -18.10
N SER A 175 -11.92 2.23 -19.10
CA SER A 175 -12.84 2.89 -20.04
C SER A 175 -13.58 1.93 -20.98
N PHE A 176 -13.10 0.70 -21.13
CA PHE A 176 -13.83 -0.34 -21.87
C PHE A 176 -15.00 -0.90 -21.04
N ILE A 177 -14.93 -0.74 -19.71
CA ILE A 177 -15.86 -1.31 -18.74
C ILE A 177 -16.87 -0.25 -18.25
N GLU A 178 -16.47 1.02 -18.14
CA GLU A 178 -17.34 2.19 -17.92
C GLU A 178 -18.23 2.48 -19.14
#